data_AF-A0A1H5ZSG2-F1
#
_entry.id   AF-A0A1H5ZSG2-F1
#
_cell.length_a   1.000
_cell.length_b   1.000
_cell.length_c   1.000
_cell.angle_alpha   90.00
_cell.angle_beta   90.00
_cell.angle_gamma   90.00
#
_symmetry.space_group_name_H-M   'P 1'
#
loop_
_entity.id
_entity.type
_entity.pdbx_description
1 polymer ?
#
loop_
_entity_poly.entity_id
_entity_poly.type
_entity_poly.pdbx_seq_one_letter_code
_entity_poly.pdbx_strand_id
1 'polypeptide(L)'
;MDNTFKAHPDLSEYFETSDGEKFYKEDLAKNHVRTFALKDAAIKTVLRPEETEEKLTAAEIIALVTEMDLDTATKHLDTENLLPKPRKSVVESLTARITELQN
;
A
#
# COMPACT_ATOMS: atom_id res chain seq x y z
N MET A 1 -9.92 -11.12 7.20
CA MET A 1 -9.49 -10.01 6.34
C MET A 1 -10.73 -9.49 5.63
N ASP A 2 -11.06 -8.21 5.80
CA ASP A 2 -12.22 -7.58 5.16
C ASP A 2 -12.10 -7.66 3.63
N ASN A 3 -13.06 -8.35 2.98
CA ASN A 3 -13.10 -8.47 1.52
C ASN A 3 -13.44 -7.15 0.81
N THR A 4 -13.85 -6.11 1.55
CA THR A 4 -14.23 -4.79 1.00
C THR A 4 -13.08 -4.14 0.24
N PHE A 5 -11.86 -4.17 0.79
CA PHE A 5 -10.68 -3.57 0.14
C PHE A 5 -10.16 -4.39 -1.04
N LYS A 6 -10.43 -5.70 -1.07
CA LYS A 6 -10.11 -6.58 -2.21
C LYS A 6 -11.04 -6.30 -3.41
N ALA A 7 -12.31 -6.04 -3.14
CA ALA A 7 -13.29 -5.71 -4.18
C ALA A 7 -13.11 -4.29 -4.73
N HIS A 8 -12.59 -3.36 -3.91
CA HIS A 8 -12.36 -1.97 -4.27
C HIS A 8 -10.90 -1.57 -3.99
N PRO A 9 -9.97 -1.86 -4.92
CA PRO A 9 -8.54 -1.62 -4.71
C PRO A 9 -8.19 -0.14 -4.50
N ASP A 10 -9.00 0.79 -4.99
CA ASP A 10 -8.81 2.24 -4.80
C ASP A 10 -9.42 2.80 -3.50
N LEU A 11 -10.11 1.96 -2.73
CA LEU A 11 -10.80 2.39 -1.51
C LEU A 11 -9.80 2.51 -0.34
N SER A 12 -9.53 3.75 0.08
CA SER A 12 -8.67 4.05 1.23
C SER A 12 -9.36 3.79 2.57
N GLU A 13 -10.66 4.02 2.66
CA GLU A 13 -11.44 3.85 3.89
C GLU A 13 -12.91 3.56 3.58
N TYR A 14 -13.61 2.98 4.54
CA TYR A 14 -15.07 2.89 4.53
C TYR A 14 -15.63 3.12 5.93
N PHE A 15 -16.93 3.38 5.99
CA PHE A 15 -17.68 3.66 7.21
C PHE A 15 -18.71 2.56 7.41
N GLU A 16 -18.77 1.97 8.59
CA GLU A 16 -19.73 0.93 8.94
C GLU A 16 -20.64 1.45 10.04
N THR A 17 -21.95 1.38 9.82
CA THR A 17 -22.97 1.76 10.80
C THR A 17 -23.28 0.61 11.75
N SER A 18 -23.93 0.89 12.88
CA SER A 18 -24.23 -0.09 13.93
C SER A 18 -25.14 -1.25 13.48
N ASP A 19 -25.86 -1.08 12.37
CA ASP A 19 -26.66 -2.11 11.71
C ASP A 19 -25.85 -3.00 10.75
N GLY A 20 -24.55 -2.71 10.56
CA GLY A 20 -23.64 -3.46 9.69
C GLY A 20 -23.62 -2.96 8.23
N GLU A 21 -24.33 -1.86 7.91
CA GLU A 21 -24.30 -1.30 6.55
C GLU A 21 -22.99 -0.52 6.30
N LYS A 22 -22.41 -0.72 5.11
CA LYS A 22 -21.10 -0.18 4.72
C LYS A 22 -21.28 0.95 3.71
N PHE A 23 -20.62 2.07 3.99
CA PHE A 23 -20.65 3.28 3.18
C PHE A 23 -19.24 3.71 2.81
N TYR A 24 -19.05 4.16 1.58
CA TYR A 24 -17.76 4.68 1.09
C TYR A 24 -17.60 6.18 1.32
N LYS A 25 -18.59 6.82 1.95
CA LYS A 25 -18.59 8.24 2.31
C LYS A 25 -19.22 8.42 3.69
N GLU A 26 -18.57 9.22 4.53
CA GLU A 26 -19.04 9.48 5.89
C GLU A 26 -20.45 10.11 5.90
N ASP A 27 -20.73 11.03 4.97
CA ASP A 27 -22.02 11.71 4.88
C ASP A 27 -23.18 10.75 4.60
N LEU A 28 -22.94 9.68 3.84
CA LEU A 28 -23.95 8.66 3.57
C LEU A 28 -24.22 7.84 4.83
N ALA A 29 -23.18 7.44 5.56
CA ALA A 29 -23.33 6.76 6.85
C ALA A 29 -24.09 7.64 7.87
N LYS A 30 -23.76 8.93 7.95
CA LYS A 30 -24.46 9.89 8.83
C LYS A 30 -25.93 10.05 8.46
N ASN A 31 -26.23 10.17 7.16
CA ASN A 31 -27.61 10.26 6.69
C ASN A 31 -28.39 8.98 6.96
N HIS A 32 -27.75 7.81 6.83
CA HIS A 32 -28.36 6.52 7.12
C HIS A 32 -28.74 6.38 8.59
N VAL A 33 -27.79 6.63 9.50
CA VAL A 33 -28.02 6.63 10.95
C VAL A 33 -29.18 7.54 11.34
N ARG A 34 -29.26 8.74 10.72
CA ARG A 34 -30.34 9.72 10.94
C ARG A 34 -31.67 9.26 10.37
N THR A 35 -31.68 8.72 9.15
CA THR A 35 -32.90 8.28 8.44
C THR A 35 -33.55 7.11 9.15
N PHE A 36 -32.74 6.16 9.62
CA PHE A 36 -33.21 4.96 10.34
C PHE A 36 -33.25 5.13 11.86
N ALA A 37 -32.98 6.34 12.36
CA ALA A 37 -33.01 6.69 13.78
C ALA A 37 -32.34 5.61 14.67
N LEU A 38 -31.16 5.14 14.26
CA LEU A 38 -30.44 4.09 14.97
C LEU A 38 -30.09 4.59 16.38
N LYS A 39 -30.49 3.82 17.41
CA LYS A 39 -30.24 4.18 18.82
C LYS A 39 -28.76 4.35 19.11
N ASP A 40 -27.94 3.53 18.47
CA ASP A 40 -26.50 3.61 18.49
C ASP A 40 -26.02 4.30 17.22
N ALA A 41 -25.92 5.63 17.27
CA ALA A 41 -25.40 6.47 16.19
C ALA A 41 -23.88 6.31 15.98
N ALA A 42 -23.34 5.14 16.29
CA ALA A 42 -21.93 4.82 16.15
C ALA A 42 -21.63 4.53 14.68
N ILE A 43 -20.75 5.34 14.10
CA ILE A 43 -20.15 5.10 12.80
C ILE A 43 -18.72 4.65 13.06
N LYS A 44 -18.40 3.44 12.64
CA LYS A 44 -17.05 2.90 12.72
C LYS A 44 -16.32 3.20 11.41
N THR A 45 -15.30 4.04 11.48
CA THR A 45 -14.39 4.24 10.36
C THR A 45 -13.43 3.05 10.30
N VAL A 46 -13.46 2.32 9.19
CA VAL A 46 -12.52 1.25 8.88
C VAL A 46 -11.57 1.78 7.80
N LEU A 47 -10.38 2.14 8.25
CA LEU A 47 -9.28 2.49 7.36
C LEU A 47 -8.76 1.21 6.73
N ARG A 48 -8.34 1.30 5.46
CA ARG A 48 -7.50 0.25 4.88
C ARG A 48 -6.28 0.14 5.80
N PRO A 49 -5.95 -1.05 6.33
CA PRO A 49 -4.65 -1.21 6.97
C PRO A 49 -3.63 -0.77 5.93
N GLU A 50 -2.91 0.32 6.19
CA GLU A 50 -1.78 0.65 5.34
C GLU A 50 -0.96 -0.64 5.29
N GLU A 51 -0.87 -1.25 4.11
CA GLU A 51 0.32 -1.99 3.80
C GLU A 51 1.40 -0.91 3.86
N THR A 52 1.94 -0.72 5.07
CA THR A 52 3.35 -0.45 5.22
C THR A 52 4.03 -1.56 4.42
N GLU A 53 4.11 -1.37 3.10
CA GLU A 53 5.32 -1.75 2.39
C GLU A 53 6.40 -1.09 3.23
N GLU A 54 6.99 -1.88 4.13
CA GLU A 54 8.17 -1.48 4.85
C GLU A 54 9.13 -1.04 3.76
N LYS A 55 9.27 0.28 3.62
CA LYS A 55 10.18 0.86 2.65
C LYS A 55 11.55 0.40 3.08
N LEU A 56 12.01 -0.68 2.46
CA LEU A 56 13.31 -1.24 2.71
C LEU A 56 14.32 -0.10 2.64
N THR A 57 15.09 0.01 3.71
CA THR A 57 16.17 0.98 3.80
C THR A 57 17.17 0.71 2.67
N ALA A 58 17.98 1.72 2.34
CA ALA A 58 19.03 1.53 1.35
C ALA A 58 19.94 0.33 1.68
N ALA A 59 20.23 0.13 2.98
CA ALA A 59 21.06 -0.96 3.45
C ALA A 59 20.40 -2.34 3.26
N GLU A 60 19.11 -2.45 3.52
CA GLU A 60 18.37 -3.71 3.33
C GLU A 60 18.25 -4.08 1.85
N ILE A 61 17.98 -3.10 0.99
CA ILE A 61 17.97 -3.34 -0.46
C ILE A 61 19.35 -3.83 -0.91
N ILE A 62 20.43 -3.16 -0.49
CA ILE A 62 21.80 -3.56 -0.84
C ILE A 62 22.14 -4.96 -0.32
N ALA A 63 21.67 -5.35 0.86
CA ALA A 63 21.89 -6.69 1.39
C ALA A 63 21.16 -7.78 0.57
N LEU A 64 19.99 -7.45 0.02
CA LEU A 64 19.19 -8.37 -0.79
C LEU A 64 19.63 -8.39 -2.26
N VAL A 65 20.32 -7.36 -2.75
CA VAL A 65 20.78 -7.23 -4.15
C VAL A 65 21.51 -8.49 -4.63
N THR A 66 22.33 -9.11 -3.77
CA THR A 66 23.09 -10.33 -4.16
C THR A 66 22.22 -11.55 -4.37
N GLU A 67 21.01 -11.56 -3.80
CA GLU A 67 20.04 -12.66 -3.93
C GLU A 67 18.99 -12.39 -5.01
N MET A 68 18.92 -11.16 -5.54
CA MET A 68 17.98 -10.79 -6.60
C MET A 68 18.34 -11.47 -7.93
N ASP A 69 17.30 -11.86 -8.66
CA ASP A 69 17.37 -12.24 -10.07
C ASP A 69 17.34 -11.00 -10.99
N LEU A 70 17.51 -11.22 -12.29
CA LEU A 70 17.67 -10.14 -13.26
C LEU A 70 16.40 -9.27 -13.39
N ASP A 71 15.23 -9.91 -13.38
CA ASP A 71 13.93 -9.23 -13.50
C ASP A 71 13.65 -8.37 -12.26
N THR A 72 13.85 -8.95 -11.07
CA THR A 72 13.67 -8.29 -9.78
C THR A 72 14.64 -7.11 -9.63
N ALA A 73 15.93 -7.32 -9.92
CA ALA A 73 16.93 -6.25 -9.84
C ALA A 73 16.62 -5.10 -10.81
N THR A 74 16.17 -5.40 -12.03
CA THR A 74 15.79 -4.38 -13.03
C THR A 74 14.57 -3.58 -12.56
N LYS A 75 13.53 -4.27 -12.06
CA LYS A 75 12.32 -3.61 -11.53
C LYS A 75 12.63 -2.69 -10.34
N HIS A 76 13.50 -3.12 -9.43
CA HIS A 76 13.95 -2.29 -8.31
C HIS A 76 14.75 -1.08 -8.80
N LEU A 77 15.61 -1.24 -9.82
CA LEU A 77 16.39 -0.15 -10.40
C LEU A 77 15.47 0.90 -11.05
N ASP A 78 14.49 0.46 -11.82
CA ASP A 78 13.50 1.34 -12.45
C ASP A 78 12.69 2.11 -11.40
N THR A 79 12.22 1.41 -10.36
CA THR A 79 11.48 2.02 -9.24
C THR A 79 12.33 3.07 -8.53
N GLU A 80 13.61 2.80 -8.28
CA GLU A 80 14.53 3.73 -7.64
C GLU A 80 14.80 4.98 -8.50
N ASN A 81 14.90 4.80 -9.83
CA ASN A 81 15.10 5.89 -10.78
C ASN A 81 13.86 6.79 -10.96
N LEU A 82 12.66 6.29 -10.64
CA LEU A 82 11.43 7.08 -10.62
C LEU A 82 11.31 7.98 -9.39
N LEU A 83 12.13 7.77 -8.35
CA LEU A 83 12.11 8.63 -7.17
C LEU A 83 12.64 10.04 -7.52
N PRO A 84 12.11 11.10 -6.89
CA PRO A 84 12.59 12.47 -7.11
C PRO A 84 14.05 12.65 -6.68
N LYS A 85 14.55 11.77 -5.81
CA LYS A 85 15.95 11.72 -5.39
C LYS A 85 16.39 10.26 -5.25
N PRO A 86 16.88 9.63 -6.33
CA PRO A 86 17.36 8.24 -6.30
C PRO A 86 18.54 8.08 -5.34
N ARG A 87 18.55 6.97 -4.59
CA ARG A 87 19.63 6.61 -3.68
C ARG A 87 20.79 6.04 -4.48
N LYS A 88 21.85 6.83 -4.68
CA LYS A 88 23.02 6.45 -5.49
C LYS A 88 23.60 5.08 -5.14
N SER A 89 23.75 4.78 -3.85
CA SER A 89 24.30 3.49 -3.40
C SER A 89 23.44 2.28 -3.80
N VAL A 90 22.11 2.45 -3.83
CA VAL A 90 21.16 1.42 -4.25
C VAL A 90 21.23 1.24 -5.76
N VAL A 91 21.21 2.34 -6.51
CA VAL A 91 21.34 2.35 -7.98
C VAL A 91 22.64 1.67 -8.42
N GLU A 92 23.77 2.03 -7.82
CA GLU A 92 25.09 1.43 -8.11
C GLU A 92 25.09 -0.07 -7.83
N SER A 93 24.55 -0.50 -6.69
CA SER A 93 24.50 -1.92 -6.31
C SER A 93 23.61 -2.74 -7.25
N LEU A 94 22.41 -2.23 -7.57
CA LEU A 94 21.49 -2.89 -8.50
C LEU A 94 22.08 -2.97 -9.92
N THR A 95 22.73 -1.90 -10.38
CA THR A 95 23.38 -1.88 -11.70
C THR A 95 24.53 -2.89 -11.78
N ALA A 96 25.35 -2.98 -10.73
CA ALA A 96 26.43 -3.96 -10.66
C ALA A 96 25.88 -5.40 -10.72
N ARG A 97 24.80 -5.67 -9.98
CA ARG A 97 24.13 -6.98 -10.00
C ARG A 97 23.53 -7.33 -11.35
N ILE A 98 22.82 -6.40 -11.99
CA ILE A 98 22.26 -6.60 -13.34
C ILE A 98 23.37 -6.93 -14.32
N THR A 99 24.50 -6.21 -14.25
CA THR A 99 25.67 -6.46 -15.11
C THR A 99 26.28 -7.84 -14.83
N GLU A 100 26.36 -8.27 -13.57
CA GLU A 100 26.82 -9.60 -13.20
C GLU A 100 25.90 -10.69 -13.77
N LEU A 101 24.58 -10.52 -13.70
CA LEU A 101 23.59 -11.50 -14.17
C LEU A 101 23.43 -11.55 -15.70
N GLN A 102 23.89 -10.53 -16.42
CA GLN A 102 23.85 -10.45 -17.89
C GLN A 102 25.11 -11.01 -18.56
N ASN A 103 26.19 -11.24 -17.79
CA ASN A 103 27.44 -11.85 -18.26
C ASN A 103 27.45 -13.37 -18.05
#